data_AF-A0A2N6ICI6-F1
#
_entry.id   AF-A0A2N6ICI6-F1
#
_cell.length_a   1.000
_cell.length_b   1.000
_cell.length_c   1.000
_cell.angle_alpha   90.00
_cell.angle_beta   90.00
_cell.angle_gamma   90.00
#
_symmetry.space_group_name_H-M   'P 1'
#
loop_
_entity.id
_entity.type
_entity.pdbx_description
1 polymer ?
#
loop_
_entity_poly.entity_id
_entity_poly.type
_entity_poly.pdbx_seq_one_letter_code
_entity_poly.pdbx_strand_id
1 'polypeptide(L)'
;MIHRERLTATIDGDFVVFLIGMRLNKPWKVHKWWPVASAMPRMISELRQQPELGLLHAEMWFSRTIIMVQYWRSMDQLMAYATSKQAAHLPAWKEFNQSVGTDGTVGIWHETFAVAAGAYESVYVNMPAFGLGRAGSLEAAAGHKHSAPGRLGRHPND
;
A
#
# COMPACT_ATOMS: atom_id res chain seq x y z
N MET A 1 -8.42 -18.79 -1.47
CA MET A 1 -9.44 -19.42 -0.60
C MET A 1 -10.22 -18.31 0.10
N ILE A 2 -11.53 -18.45 0.26
CA ILE A 2 -12.37 -17.48 0.98
C ILE A 2 -12.50 -17.95 2.44
N HIS A 3 -12.22 -17.06 3.40
CA HIS A 3 -12.49 -17.30 4.81
C HIS A 3 -13.93 -16.87 5.11
N ARG A 4 -14.77 -17.80 5.59
CA ARG A 4 -16.20 -17.55 5.89
C ARG A 4 -16.43 -16.96 7.28
N GLU A 5 -15.44 -17.07 8.14
CA GLU A 5 -15.44 -16.54 9.49
C GLU A 5 -15.14 -15.03 9.52
N ARG A 6 -15.33 -14.41 10.69
CA ARG A 6 -14.97 -13.01 10.94
C ARG A 6 -13.55 -12.95 11.48
N LEU A 7 -12.65 -12.31 10.73
CA LEU A 7 -11.22 -12.22 11.05
C LEU A 7 -10.79 -10.76 11.29
N THR A 8 -9.65 -10.60 11.94
CA THR A 8 -8.87 -9.35 12.03
C THR A 8 -7.42 -9.65 11.70
N ALA A 9 -6.68 -8.65 11.24
CA ALA A 9 -5.24 -8.72 11.04
C ALA A 9 -4.47 -8.31 12.29
N THR A 10 -3.31 -8.94 12.49
CA THR A 10 -2.28 -8.52 13.44
C THR A 10 -0.94 -8.39 12.73
N ILE A 11 -0.19 -7.37 13.10
CA ILE A 11 1.19 -7.14 12.68
C ILE A 11 2.01 -6.72 13.89
N ASP A 12 3.19 -7.34 14.02
CA ASP A 12 4.12 -7.04 15.11
C ASP A 12 4.79 -5.68 14.86
N GLY A 13 4.79 -4.82 15.88
CA GLY A 13 5.45 -3.52 15.85
C GLY A 13 4.82 -2.48 14.92
N ASP A 14 5.49 -1.34 14.84
CA ASP A 14 5.08 -0.22 13.98
C ASP A 14 5.24 -0.58 12.50
N PHE A 15 4.41 0.01 11.65
CA PHE A 15 4.48 -0.17 10.21
C PHE A 15 4.01 1.10 9.49
N VAL A 16 4.11 1.10 8.16
CA VAL A 16 3.67 2.21 7.33
C VAL A 16 2.62 1.74 6.33
N VAL A 17 1.55 2.51 6.21
CA VAL A 17 0.59 2.40 5.10
C VAL A 17 0.93 3.51 4.11
N PHE A 18 1.27 3.12 2.90
CA PHE A 18 1.60 4.05 1.82
C PHE A 18 0.58 3.90 0.69
N LEU A 19 -0.22 4.95 0.51
CA LEU A 19 -1.16 5.07 -0.59
C LEU A 19 -0.44 5.83 -1.70
N ILE A 20 -0.49 5.31 -2.92
CA ILE A 20 0.13 5.96 -4.07
C ILE A 20 -0.62 5.60 -5.32
N GLY A 21 -0.64 6.51 -6.29
CA GLY A 21 -1.18 6.18 -7.59
C GLY A 21 -1.07 7.29 -8.60
N MET A 22 -1.81 7.10 -9.68
CA MET A 22 -1.87 8.06 -10.78
C MET A 22 -3.30 8.29 -11.23
N ARG A 23 -3.59 9.48 -11.76
CA ARG A 23 -4.86 9.80 -12.41
C ARG A 23 -4.64 10.11 -13.88
N LEU A 24 -5.40 9.45 -14.76
CA LEU A 24 -5.38 9.73 -16.18
C LEU A 24 -6.27 10.95 -16.48
N ASN A 25 -5.64 12.10 -16.75
CA ASN A 25 -6.37 13.33 -17.10
C ASN A 25 -6.70 13.36 -18.61
N LYS A 26 -5.75 12.96 -19.45
CA LYS A 26 -5.87 12.92 -20.92
C LYS A 26 -5.62 11.49 -21.44
N PRO A 27 -6.62 10.58 -21.37
CA PRO A 27 -6.43 9.17 -21.70
C PRO A 27 -6.04 8.91 -23.16
N TRP A 28 -6.30 9.83 -24.08
CA TRP A 28 -5.86 9.73 -25.48
C TRP A 28 -4.35 9.94 -25.68
N LYS A 29 -3.62 10.49 -24.69
CA LYS A 29 -2.16 10.70 -24.77
C LYS A 29 -1.39 9.45 -24.31
N VAL A 30 -1.59 8.33 -24.99
CA VAL A 30 -1.02 7.01 -24.61
C VAL A 30 0.50 7.03 -24.45
N HIS A 31 1.21 7.69 -25.37
CA HIS A 31 2.67 7.85 -25.30
C HIS A 31 3.18 8.57 -24.04
N LYS A 32 2.32 9.32 -23.34
CA LYS A 32 2.66 9.97 -22.07
C LYS A 32 2.33 9.12 -20.85
N TRP A 33 1.12 8.55 -20.80
CA TRP A 33 0.67 7.86 -19.58
C TRP A 33 1.10 6.39 -19.51
N TRP A 34 1.33 5.73 -20.65
CA TRP A 34 1.70 4.31 -20.67
C TRP A 34 3.04 4.01 -19.97
N PRO A 35 4.13 4.76 -20.22
CA PRO A 35 5.39 4.54 -19.50
C PRO A 35 5.22 4.64 -17.99
N VAL A 36 4.49 5.66 -17.53
CA VAL A 36 4.19 5.92 -16.11
C VAL A 36 3.39 4.77 -15.49
N ALA A 37 2.34 4.31 -16.16
CA ALA A 37 1.54 3.18 -15.70
C ALA A 37 2.33 1.86 -15.65
N SER A 38 3.31 1.68 -16.54
CA SER A 38 4.16 0.48 -16.59
C SER A 38 5.26 0.44 -15.52
N ALA A 39 5.59 1.58 -14.92
CA ALA A 39 6.68 1.68 -13.94
C ALA A 39 6.31 1.02 -12.59
N MET A 40 5.08 1.20 -12.12
CA MET A 40 4.62 0.66 -10.83
C MET A 40 4.71 -0.87 -10.73
N PRO A 41 4.22 -1.65 -11.71
CA PRO A 41 4.37 -3.10 -11.69
C PRO A 41 5.83 -3.58 -11.59
N ARG A 42 6.78 -2.85 -12.23
CA ARG A 42 8.22 -3.17 -12.14
C ARG A 42 8.76 -2.94 -10.74
N MET A 43 8.45 -1.80 -10.12
CA MET A 43 8.84 -1.51 -8.73
C MET A 43 8.28 -2.54 -7.76
N ILE A 44 7.00 -2.92 -7.89
CA ILE A 44 6.40 -3.97 -7.03
C ILE A 44 7.04 -5.34 -7.27
N SER A 45 7.40 -5.68 -8.51
CA SER A 45 8.11 -6.93 -8.80
C SER A 45 9.49 -6.97 -8.13
N GLU A 46 10.26 -5.88 -8.19
CA GLU A 46 11.55 -5.74 -7.50
C GLU A 46 11.39 -5.92 -5.99
N LEU A 47 10.45 -5.18 -5.39
CA LEU A 47 10.17 -5.24 -3.94
C LEU A 47 9.72 -6.63 -3.48
N ARG A 48 8.99 -7.38 -4.32
CA ARG A 48 8.60 -8.77 -4.01
C ARG A 48 9.75 -9.76 -4.11
N GLN A 49 10.73 -9.48 -4.97
CA GLN A 49 11.94 -10.32 -5.13
C GLN A 49 12.99 -10.03 -4.05
N GLN A 50 12.94 -8.85 -3.44
CA GLN A 50 13.86 -8.37 -2.41
C GLN A 50 13.08 -7.95 -1.15
N PRO A 51 12.55 -8.90 -0.35
CA PRO A 51 11.75 -8.61 0.83
C PRO A 51 12.48 -7.74 1.88
N GLU A 52 13.81 -7.78 1.90
CA GLU A 52 14.66 -6.94 2.74
C GLU A 52 14.50 -5.44 2.49
N LEU A 53 13.96 -5.05 1.32
CA LEU A 53 13.60 -3.66 1.02
C LEU A 53 12.38 -3.19 1.80
N GLY A 54 11.63 -4.09 2.45
CA GLY A 54 10.64 -3.75 3.47
C GLY A 54 9.20 -3.64 2.99
N LEU A 55 8.88 -3.97 1.73
CA LEU A 55 7.49 -4.11 1.29
C LEU A 55 6.91 -5.41 1.88
N LEU A 56 5.88 -5.27 2.71
CA LEU A 56 5.15 -6.39 3.29
C LEU A 56 4.06 -6.91 2.35
N HIS A 57 3.29 -5.99 1.77
CA HIS A 57 2.22 -6.34 0.83
C HIS A 57 1.77 -5.13 0.02
N ALA A 58 1.12 -5.36 -1.13
CA ALA A 58 0.49 -4.31 -1.92
C ALA A 58 -0.79 -4.80 -2.61
N GLU A 59 -1.80 -3.93 -2.64
CA GLU A 59 -3.06 -4.09 -3.37
C GLU A 59 -3.21 -2.97 -4.40
N MET A 60 -3.82 -3.26 -5.55
CA MET A 60 -3.95 -2.30 -6.65
C MET A 60 -5.35 -2.32 -7.26
N TRP A 61 -5.91 -1.14 -7.47
CA TRP A 61 -7.20 -0.94 -8.14
C TRP A 61 -7.05 -0.03 -9.34
N PHE A 62 -7.77 -0.38 -10.40
CA PHE A 62 -7.75 0.33 -11.66
C PHE A 62 -9.09 1.03 -11.88
N SER A 63 -9.01 2.33 -12.13
CA SER A 63 -10.09 3.18 -12.61
C SER A 63 -9.44 4.39 -13.30
N ARG A 64 -10.17 5.49 -13.49
CA ARG A 64 -9.57 6.76 -13.95
C ARG A 64 -8.44 7.23 -13.01
N THR A 65 -8.61 7.01 -11.72
CA THR A 65 -7.56 7.14 -10.70
C THR A 65 -7.17 5.72 -10.28
N ILE A 66 -5.92 5.37 -10.53
CA ILE A 66 -5.29 4.15 -10.02
C ILE A 66 -4.92 4.39 -8.58
N ILE A 67 -5.21 3.41 -7.73
CA ILE A 67 -4.88 3.41 -6.31
C ILE A 67 -4.05 2.16 -6.03
N MET A 68 -2.90 2.34 -5.39
CA MET A 68 -2.14 1.27 -4.81
C MET A 68 -1.96 1.52 -3.32
N VAL A 69 -2.39 0.55 -2.52
CA VAL A 69 -2.16 0.54 -1.08
C VAL A 69 -0.99 -0.39 -0.81
N GLN A 70 0.05 0.12 -0.17
CA GLN A 70 1.23 -0.64 0.20
C GLN A 70 1.40 -0.66 1.71
N TYR A 71 1.87 -1.78 2.23
CA TYR A 71 2.23 -1.97 3.63
C TYR A 71 3.73 -2.14 3.71
N TRP A 72 4.39 -1.32 4.50
CA TRP A 72 5.84 -1.29 4.64
C TRP A 72 6.23 -1.56 6.08
N ARG A 73 7.32 -2.28 6.26
CA ARG A 73 7.80 -2.68 7.58
C ARG A 73 8.24 -1.47 8.42
N SER A 74 8.81 -0.43 7.81
CA SER A 74 9.20 0.80 8.49
C SER A 74 9.22 2.01 7.55
N MET A 75 9.18 3.22 8.11
CA MET A 75 9.37 4.47 7.37
C MET A 75 10.77 4.53 6.75
N ASP A 76 11.79 4.08 7.50
CA ASP A 76 13.18 4.10 7.03
C ASP A 76 13.36 3.26 5.77
N GLN A 77 12.75 2.07 5.70
CA GLN A 77 12.81 1.22 4.52
C GLN A 77 12.07 1.83 3.32
N LEU A 78 10.89 2.43 3.54
CA LEU A 78 10.17 3.16 2.49
C LEU A 78 11.01 4.32 1.94
N MET A 79 11.59 5.13 2.81
CA MET A 79 12.42 6.28 2.42
C MET A 79 13.70 5.83 1.71
N ALA A 80 14.37 4.79 2.22
CA ALA A 80 15.56 4.23 1.61
C ALA A 80 15.29 3.74 0.18
N TYR A 81 14.15 3.06 -0.04
CA TYR A 81 13.72 2.64 -1.38
C TYR A 81 13.44 3.84 -2.28
N ALA A 82 12.71 4.84 -1.79
CA ALA A 82 12.33 6.02 -2.57
C ALA A 82 13.54 6.83 -3.05
N THR A 83 14.64 6.85 -2.29
CA THR A 83 15.86 7.60 -2.63
C THR A 83 17.00 6.76 -3.19
N SER A 84 16.82 5.44 -3.32
CA SER A 84 17.87 4.53 -3.78
C SER A 84 18.20 4.76 -5.26
N LYS A 85 19.50 4.91 -5.56
CA LYS A 85 20.01 5.04 -6.94
C LYS A 85 20.03 3.70 -7.68
N GLN A 86 19.92 2.60 -6.94
CA GLN A 86 20.00 1.23 -7.43
C GLN A 86 18.60 0.61 -7.59
N ALA A 87 17.57 1.22 -7.00
CA ALA A 87 16.19 0.76 -7.09
C ALA A 87 15.46 1.34 -8.31
N ALA A 88 14.38 0.68 -8.73
CA ALA A 88 13.57 1.09 -9.87
C ALA A 88 12.85 2.44 -9.70
N HIS A 89 12.72 2.96 -8.46
CA HIS A 89 11.96 4.19 -8.18
C HIS A 89 12.57 5.45 -8.83
N LEU A 90 13.85 5.75 -8.60
CA LEU A 90 14.46 6.98 -9.12
C LEU A 90 14.47 7.07 -10.65
N PRO A 91 14.83 6.01 -11.40
CA PRO A 91 14.70 5.99 -12.86
C PRO A 91 13.27 6.27 -13.33
N ALA A 92 12.26 5.61 -12.72
CA ALA A 92 10.86 5.83 -13.05
C ALA A 92 10.42 7.28 -12.79
N TRP A 93 10.85 7.88 -11.67
CA TRP A 93 10.55 9.27 -11.36
C TRP A 93 11.20 10.25 -12.35
N LYS A 94 12.43 9.97 -12.77
CA LYS A 94 13.11 10.76 -13.81
C LYS A 94 12.37 10.69 -15.15
N GLU A 95 11.97 9.51 -15.58
CA GLU A 95 11.19 9.31 -16.81
C GLU A 95 9.83 10.02 -16.76
N PHE A 96 9.14 9.97 -15.61
CA PHE A 96 7.91 10.72 -15.39
C PHE A 96 8.13 12.23 -15.57
N ASN A 97 9.16 12.80 -14.93
CA ASN A 97 9.45 14.23 -15.02
C ASN A 97 9.78 14.68 -16.45
N GLN A 98 10.47 13.83 -17.22
CA GLN A 98 10.82 14.14 -18.62
C GLN A 98 9.62 14.04 -19.57
N SER A 99 8.73 13.07 -19.36
CA SER A 99 7.61 12.79 -20.28
C SER A 99 6.34 13.59 -19.96
N VAL A 100 6.07 13.80 -18.67
CA VAL A 100 4.86 14.44 -18.15
C VAL A 100 5.21 15.68 -17.33
N GLY A 101 6.07 15.54 -16.32
CA GLY A 101 6.34 16.60 -15.35
C GLY A 101 5.03 17.18 -14.79
N THR A 102 4.84 18.49 -14.95
CA THR A 102 3.63 19.21 -14.50
C THR A 102 2.69 19.60 -15.65
N ASP A 103 2.76 18.93 -16.82
CA ASP A 103 1.96 19.28 -18.01
C ASP A 103 0.45 18.95 -17.91
N GLY A 104 0.05 18.30 -16.81
CA GLY A 104 -1.33 17.93 -16.48
C GLY A 104 -1.89 16.72 -17.25
N THR A 105 -1.08 16.00 -18.03
CA THR A 105 -1.53 14.79 -18.76
C THR A 105 -1.83 13.62 -17.81
N VAL A 106 -0.98 13.46 -16.79
CA VAL A 106 -1.12 12.48 -15.71
C VAL A 106 -0.94 13.20 -14.38
N GLY A 107 -1.80 12.93 -13.41
CA GLY A 107 -1.56 13.29 -12.01
C GLY A 107 -0.88 12.14 -11.28
N ILE A 108 0.03 12.44 -10.36
CA ILE A 108 0.57 11.50 -9.38
C ILE A 108 0.14 11.98 -7.99
N TRP A 109 -0.18 11.05 -7.11
CA TRP A 109 -0.54 11.35 -5.73
C TRP A 109 0.03 10.28 -4.81
N HIS A 110 0.33 10.65 -3.57
CA HIS A 110 0.65 9.70 -2.52
C HIS A 110 0.31 10.26 -1.14
N GLU A 111 0.06 9.36 -0.19
CA GLU A 111 -0.20 9.64 1.22
C GLU A 111 0.53 8.59 2.06
N THR A 112 1.21 9.02 3.12
CA THR A 112 2.01 8.14 3.97
C THR A 112 1.50 8.22 5.41
N PHE A 113 1.14 7.08 5.98
CA PHE A 113 0.66 6.96 7.35
C PHE A 113 1.62 6.09 8.16
N ALA A 114 2.24 6.69 9.17
CA ALA A 114 2.97 5.94 10.20
C ALA A 114 1.98 5.38 11.21
N VAL A 115 1.96 4.06 11.37
CA VAL A 115 1.00 3.36 12.23
C VAL A 115 1.77 2.75 13.40
N ALA A 116 1.50 3.25 14.60
CA ALA A 116 2.07 2.70 15.82
C ALA A 116 1.47 1.31 16.12
N ALA A 117 2.23 0.44 16.78
CA ALA A 117 1.76 -0.85 17.26
C ALA A 117 0.45 -0.70 18.07
N GLY A 118 -0.57 -1.47 17.71
CA GLY A 118 -1.90 -1.41 18.33
C GLY A 118 -2.78 -0.21 17.92
N ALA A 119 -2.26 0.77 17.19
CA ALA A 119 -3.00 1.94 16.74
C ALA A 119 -3.73 1.72 15.39
N TYR A 120 -4.30 0.53 15.21
CA TYR A 120 -5.03 0.13 14.00
C TYR A 120 -6.06 -0.94 14.34
N GLU A 121 -7.09 -1.06 13.50
CA GLU A 121 -8.01 -2.18 13.54
C GLU A 121 -8.41 -2.59 12.13
N SER A 122 -8.81 -3.84 11.97
CA SER A 122 -9.30 -4.36 10.70
C SER A 122 -10.36 -5.41 10.93
N VAL A 123 -11.22 -5.62 9.93
CA VAL A 123 -12.21 -6.69 9.96
C VAL A 123 -12.40 -7.27 8.57
N TYR A 124 -12.48 -8.59 8.49
CA TYR A 124 -12.70 -9.34 7.26
C TYR A 124 -13.82 -10.34 7.49
N VAL A 125 -14.79 -10.41 6.58
CA VAL A 125 -15.91 -11.36 6.63
C VAL A 125 -16.18 -11.86 5.22
N ASN A 126 -16.21 -13.18 5.01
CA ASN A 126 -16.38 -13.77 3.68
C ASN A 126 -15.35 -13.26 2.65
N MET A 127 -14.12 -13.04 3.12
CA MET A 127 -13.03 -12.48 2.32
C MET A 127 -11.84 -13.44 2.25
N PRO A 128 -11.07 -13.48 1.15
CA PRO A 128 -9.72 -14.00 1.20
C PRO A 128 -8.84 -13.10 2.09
N ALA A 129 -7.64 -13.57 2.45
CA ALA A 129 -6.63 -12.67 2.99
C ALA A 129 -6.41 -11.50 2.02
N PHE A 130 -6.47 -10.27 2.55
CA PHE A 130 -6.49 -9.05 1.77
C PHE A 130 -5.91 -7.88 2.58
N GLY A 131 -5.23 -6.95 1.92
CA GLY A 131 -4.69 -5.74 2.56
C GLY A 131 -3.80 -6.08 3.76
N LEU A 132 -4.06 -5.46 4.92
CA LEU A 132 -3.30 -5.70 6.16
C LEU A 132 -3.29 -7.18 6.58
N GLY A 133 -4.36 -7.93 6.31
CA GLY A 133 -4.44 -9.37 6.58
C GLY A 133 -3.53 -10.24 5.70
N ARG A 134 -2.95 -9.69 4.63
CA ARG A 134 -1.84 -10.31 3.90
C ARG A 134 -0.47 -9.79 4.31
N ALA A 135 -0.40 -8.53 4.75
CA ALA A 135 0.83 -7.92 5.25
C ALA A 135 1.26 -8.50 6.60
N GLY A 136 0.29 -8.93 7.42
CA GLY A 136 0.48 -9.58 8.70
C GLY A 136 -0.20 -10.95 8.77
N SER A 137 -0.68 -11.32 9.95
CA SER A 137 -1.38 -12.57 10.21
C SER A 137 -2.88 -12.34 10.40
N LEU A 138 -3.70 -13.33 10.07
CA LEU A 138 -5.13 -13.32 10.34
C LEU A 138 -5.48 -14.16 11.57
N GLU A 139 -6.39 -13.66 12.38
CA GLU A 139 -6.93 -14.34 13.56
C GLU A 139 -8.44 -14.10 13.71
N ALA A 140 -9.11 -14.92 14.50
CA ALA A 140 -10.54 -14.79 14.76
C ALA A 140 -10.86 -13.46 15.48
N ALA A 141 -11.77 -12.67 14.92
CA ALA A 141 -12.29 -11.46 15.55
C ALA A 141 -13.44 -11.82 16.52
N ALA A 142 -13.10 -12.57 17.57
CA ALA A 142 -13.99 -13.07 18.61
C ALA A 142 -13.62 -12.52 20.00
N GLY A 143 -14.48 -12.75 20.99
CA GLY A 143 -14.27 -12.24 22.36
C GLY A 143 -14.11 -10.72 22.37
N HIS A 144 -13.05 -10.21 23.01
CA HIS A 144 -12.77 -8.77 23.04
C HIS A 144 -12.55 -8.17 21.64
N LYS A 145 -12.05 -8.94 20.66
CA LYS A 145 -11.80 -8.47 19.27
C LYS A 145 -13.08 -8.40 18.42
N HIS A 146 -14.24 -8.71 19.00
CA HIS A 146 -15.52 -8.62 18.31
C HIS A 146 -15.92 -7.16 18.00
N SER A 147 -15.48 -6.19 18.79
CA SER A 147 -15.75 -4.76 18.55
C SER A 147 -14.51 -4.04 18.01
N ALA A 148 -14.71 -2.93 17.30
CA ALA A 148 -13.59 -2.10 16.84
C ALA A 148 -12.75 -1.53 18.01
N PRO A 149 -13.35 -1.01 19.11
CA PRO A 149 -12.59 -0.61 20.29
C PRO A 149 -11.74 -1.74 20.85
N GLY A 150 -12.29 -2.95 20.98
CA GLY A 150 -11.54 -4.08 21.51
C GLY A 150 -10.41 -4.57 20.59
N ARG A 151 -10.51 -4.36 19.26
CA ARG A 151 -9.39 -4.56 18.32
C ARG A 151 -8.32 -3.47 18.42
N LEU A 152 -8.71 -2.24 18.75
CA LEU A 152 -7.79 -1.15 19.06
C LEU A 152 -7.19 -1.24 20.47
N GLY A 153 -7.55 -2.26 21.26
CA GLY A 153 -7.17 -2.34 22.67
C GLY A 153 -7.75 -1.22 23.54
N ARG A 154 -8.81 -0.53 23.07
CA ARG A 154 -9.52 0.51 23.82
C ARG A 154 -10.63 -0.10 24.67
N HIS A 155 -10.68 0.30 25.93
CA HIS A 155 -11.80 -0.06 26.81
C HIS A 155 -13.02 0.83 26.53
N PRO A 156 -14.25 0.38 26.83
CA PRO A 156 -15.47 1.17 26.62
C PRO A 156 -15.53 2.51 27.36
N ASN A 157 -14.58 2.78 28.28
CA ASN A 157 -14.53 3.97 29.13
C ASN A 157 -13.28 4.84 28.88
N ASP A 158 -12.53 4.60 27.79
CA ASP A 158 -11.42 5.46 27.36
C ASP A 158 -11.91 6.65 26.51
#